data_AF-A0AAW9BR52-F1
#
_entry.id   AF-A0AAW9BR52-F1
#
_cell.length_a   1.000
_cell.length_b   1.000
_cell.length_c   1.000
_cell.angle_alpha   90.00
_cell.angle_beta   90.00
_cell.angle_gamma   90.00
#
_symmetry.space_group_name_H-M   'P 1'
#
loop_
_entity.id
_entity.type
_entity.pdbx_description
1 polymer ?
#
loop_
_entity_poly.entity_id
_entity_poly.type
_entity_poly.pdbx_seq_one_letter_code
_entity_poly.pdbx_strand_id
1 'polypeptide(L)'
;FARKGSVFWLLIFAFCLGFGTTIAEPALTAVAEEASEVAAEGGMIPNSEQSMTEYGVGLRITVAFSVGIAIVIGVLRILKGWPIHYMIIGGYVGVVTLTWFAPESIIGVAYDSGGVTTSTITVPLVTALGVGLASAIKGRNPMVDGFGLIAFASLLPMMFVMIYGMAVT
;
A
#
# COMPACT_ATOMS: atom_id res chain seq x y z
N PHE A 1 2.61 -32.12 -1.55
CA PHE A 1 2.70 -30.72 -2.00
C PHE A 1 3.27 -29.76 -0.96
N ALA A 2 3.12 -30.00 0.36
CA ALA A 2 3.66 -29.16 1.42
C ALA A 2 4.93 -29.74 2.10
N ARG A 3 6.01 -29.99 1.35
CA ARG A 3 7.30 -30.39 1.98
C ARG A 3 8.50 -29.50 1.63
N LYS A 4 8.39 -28.66 0.59
CA LYS A 4 9.36 -27.59 0.23
C LYS A 4 8.67 -26.48 -0.59
N GLY A 5 7.56 -25.93 -0.11
CA GLY A 5 7.05 -24.68 -0.67
C GLY A 5 8.04 -23.58 -0.30
N SER A 6 8.80 -23.06 -1.28
CA SER A 6 9.79 -22.04 -1.00
C SER A 6 9.07 -20.77 -0.56
N VAL A 7 9.15 -20.45 0.73
CA VAL A 7 8.59 -19.20 1.30
C VAL A 7 9.05 -18.01 0.47
N PHE A 8 10.30 -18.03 -0.01
CA PHE A 8 10.84 -17.03 -0.92
C PHE A 8 9.97 -16.80 -2.17
N TRP A 9 9.55 -17.87 -2.86
CA TRP A 9 8.68 -17.75 -4.05
C TRP A 9 7.28 -17.24 -3.69
N LEU A 10 6.75 -17.61 -2.52
CA LEU A 10 5.48 -17.06 -2.03
C LEU A 10 5.58 -15.56 -1.76
N LEU A 11 6.70 -15.09 -1.17
CA LEU A 11 6.90 -13.67 -0.90
C LEU A 11 7.08 -12.86 -2.19
N ILE A 12 7.83 -13.39 -3.18
CA ILE A 12 7.94 -12.76 -4.50
C ILE A 12 6.57 -12.66 -5.15
N PHE A 13 5.80 -13.75 -5.15
CA PHE A 13 4.45 -13.75 -5.70
C PHE A 13 3.55 -12.72 -5.01
N ALA A 14 3.58 -12.67 -3.67
CA ALA A 14 2.83 -11.72 -2.87
C ALA A 14 3.20 -10.26 -3.20
N PHE A 15 4.49 -9.98 -3.34
CA PHE A 15 4.98 -8.66 -3.73
C PHE A 15 4.49 -8.29 -5.13
N CYS A 16 4.72 -9.16 -6.13
CA CYS A 16 4.32 -8.92 -7.51
C CYS A 16 2.80 -8.77 -7.65
N LEU A 17 2.02 -9.53 -6.89
CA LEU A 17 0.56 -9.40 -6.87
C LEU A 17 0.17 -8.04 -6.28
N GLY A 18 0.68 -7.66 -5.11
CA GLY A 18 0.39 -6.36 -4.50
C GLY A 18 0.79 -5.19 -5.40
N PHE A 19 2.01 -5.22 -5.95
CA PHE A 19 2.51 -4.21 -6.86
C PHE A 19 1.68 -4.12 -8.15
N GLY A 20 1.49 -5.26 -8.83
CA GLY A 20 0.82 -5.29 -10.13
C GLY A 20 -0.65 -4.90 -10.06
N THR A 21 -1.36 -5.33 -9.03
CA THR A 21 -2.77 -4.96 -8.83
C THR A 21 -2.93 -3.48 -8.54
N THR A 22 -2.02 -2.91 -7.76
CA THR A 22 -2.01 -1.48 -7.43
C THR A 22 -1.70 -0.61 -8.65
N ILE A 23 -0.72 -0.99 -9.49
CA ILE A 23 -0.44 -0.28 -10.75
C ILE A 23 -1.65 -0.31 -11.71
N ALA A 24 -2.37 -1.43 -11.71
CA ALA A 24 -3.55 -1.62 -12.55
C ALA A 24 -4.79 -0.88 -12.04
N GLU A 25 -4.77 -0.35 -10.81
CA GLU A 25 -5.93 0.29 -10.19
C GLU A 25 -6.22 1.66 -10.85
N PRO A 26 -7.40 1.85 -11.48
CA PRO A 26 -7.74 3.10 -12.14
C PRO A 26 -7.92 4.25 -11.12
N ALA A 27 -8.45 3.95 -9.93
CA ALA A 27 -8.62 4.95 -8.87
C ALA A 27 -7.27 5.55 -8.43
N LEU A 28 -6.19 4.76 -8.44
CA LEU A 28 -4.86 5.28 -8.14
C LEU A 28 -4.33 6.21 -9.24
N THR A 29 -4.71 5.97 -10.48
CA THR A 29 -4.35 6.87 -11.58
C THR A 29 -5.04 8.22 -11.42
N ALA A 30 -6.33 8.23 -11.08
CA ALA A 30 -7.08 9.46 -10.83
C ALA A 30 -6.53 10.26 -9.63
N VAL A 31 -6.24 9.59 -8.50
CA VAL A 31 -5.64 10.27 -7.33
C VAL A 31 -4.27 10.83 -7.65
N ALA A 32 -3.47 10.16 -8.48
CA ALA A 32 -2.16 10.66 -8.88
C ALA A 32 -2.23 11.89 -9.79
N GLU A 33 -3.25 11.95 -10.66
CA GLU A 33 -3.52 13.12 -11.50
C GLU A 33 -3.93 14.31 -10.62
N GLU A 34 -4.92 14.13 -9.75
CA GLU A 34 -5.36 15.15 -8.78
C GLU A 34 -4.21 15.62 -7.88
N ALA A 35 -3.39 14.69 -7.38
CA ALA A 35 -2.24 15.03 -6.54
C ALA A 35 -1.20 15.87 -7.30
N SER A 36 -1.04 15.64 -8.60
CA SER A 36 -0.12 16.42 -9.44
C SER A 36 -0.65 17.83 -9.71
N GLU A 37 -1.96 17.97 -9.90
CA GLU A 37 -2.65 19.27 -10.06
C GLU A 37 -2.52 20.10 -8.78
N VAL A 38 -2.88 19.53 -7.63
CA VAL A 38 -2.76 20.18 -6.32
C VAL A 38 -1.31 20.57 -6.01
N ALA A 39 -0.34 19.72 -6.36
CA ALA A 39 1.08 20.04 -6.18
C ALA A 39 1.56 21.19 -7.07
N ALA A 40 1.07 21.27 -8.31
CA ALA A 40 1.40 22.34 -9.26
C ALA A 40 0.75 23.68 -8.87
N GLU A 41 -0.52 23.67 -8.47
CA GLU A 41 -1.24 24.84 -7.98
C GLU A 41 -0.64 25.37 -6.68
N GLY A 42 -0.22 24.46 -5.79
CA GLY A 42 0.48 24.79 -4.55
C GLY A 42 1.93 25.29 -4.76
N GLY A 43 2.42 25.34 -6.00
CA GLY A 43 3.76 25.82 -6.33
C GLY A 43 4.89 24.89 -5.89
N MET A 44 4.58 23.64 -5.53
CA MET A 44 5.58 22.65 -5.10
C MET A 44 6.29 22.00 -6.28
N ILE A 45 5.61 21.88 -7.41
CA ILE A 45 6.19 21.44 -8.68
C ILE A 45 5.93 22.48 -9.77
N PRO A 46 6.76 22.54 -10.84
CA PRO A 46 6.48 23.41 -11.98
C PRO A 46 5.13 23.08 -12.61
N ASN A 47 4.34 24.10 -12.95
CA ASN A 47 3.08 23.96 -13.67
C ASN A 47 3.33 23.68 -15.16
N SER A 48 3.99 22.55 -15.41
CA SER A 48 4.25 22.01 -16.73
C SER A 48 3.68 20.59 -16.81
N GLU A 49 3.08 20.25 -17.95
CA GLU A 49 2.48 18.94 -18.18
C GLU A 49 3.48 17.80 -17.94
N GLN A 50 4.75 18.03 -18.26
CA GLN A 50 5.82 17.07 -18.04
C GLN A 50 6.08 16.83 -16.54
N SER A 51 6.19 17.89 -15.72
CA SER A 51 6.41 17.77 -14.27
C SER A 51 5.25 17.09 -13.56
N MET A 52 4.01 17.41 -13.95
CA MET A 52 2.82 16.78 -13.38
C MET A 52 2.76 15.28 -13.71
N THR A 53 3.10 14.91 -14.95
CA THR A 53 3.16 13.51 -15.37
C THR A 53 4.24 12.74 -14.60
N GLU A 54 5.44 13.31 -14.46
CA GLU A 54 6.54 12.70 -13.71
C GLU A 54 6.18 12.51 -12.23
N TYR A 55 5.52 13.49 -11.62
CA TYR A 55 5.01 13.43 -10.26
C TYR A 55 3.96 12.33 -10.09
N GLY A 56 2.93 12.32 -10.96
CA GLY A 56 1.87 11.33 -10.92
C GLY A 56 2.39 9.90 -11.09
N VAL A 57 3.31 9.68 -12.04
CA VAL A 57 3.94 8.35 -12.22
C VAL A 57 4.79 7.97 -11.01
N GLY A 58 5.57 8.90 -10.46
CA GLY A 58 6.36 8.69 -9.25
C GLY A 58 5.51 8.29 -8.04
N LEU A 59 4.38 8.97 -7.85
CA LEU A 59 3.41 8.65 -6.81
C LEU A 59 2.83 7.23 -7.01
N ARG A 60 2.38 6.90 -8.23
CA ARG A 60 1.81 5.57 -8.55
C ARG A 60 2.80 4.44 -8.28
N ILE A 61 4.05 4.60 -8.71
CA ILE A 61 5.10 3.61 -8.47
C ILE A 61 5.38 3.48 -6.97
N THR A 62 5.43 4.59 -6.25
CA THR A 62 5.65 4.61 -4.80
C THR A 62 4.55 3.88 -4.04
N VAL A 63 3.29 4.17 -4.38
CA VAL A 63 2.12 3.49 -3.80
C VAL A 63 2.14 2.00 -4.13
N ALA A 64 2.33 1.62 -5.39
CA ALA A 64 2.39 0.21 -5.78
C ALA A 64 3.52 -0.57 -5.09
N PHE A 65 4.71 0.05 -4.96
CA PHE A 65 5.82 -0.53 -4.25
C PHE A 65 5.51 -0.75 -2.76
N SER A 66 4.89 0.24 -2.12
CA SER A 66 4.47 0.16 -0.72
C SER A 66 3.42 -0.93 -0.48
N VAL A 67 2.46 -1.11 -1.39
CA VAL A 67 1.46 -2.19 -1.30
C VAL A 67 2.14 -3.55 -1.48
N GLY A 68 3.06 -3.68 -2.44
CA GLY A 68 3.85 -4.90 -2.60
C GLY A 68 4.55 -5.32 -1.30
N ILE A 69 5.20 -4.36 -0.62
CA ILE A 69 5.81 -4.58 0.70
C ILE A 69 4.76 -4.94 1.75
N ALA A 70 3.62 -4.24 1.75
CA ALA A 70 2.54 -4.48 2.70
C ALA A 70 2.00 -5.92 2.62
N ILE A 71 1.82 -6.44 1.40
CA ILE A 71 1.35 -7.81 1.21
C ILE A 71 2.42 -8.82 1.65
N VAL A 72 3.70 -8.56 1.37
CA VAL A 72 4.81 -9.38 1.87
C VAL A 72 4.81 -9.46 3.40
N ILE A 73 4.69 -8.30 4.06
CA ILE A 73 4.61 -8.20 5.52
C ILE A 73 3.38 -8.96 6.05
N GLY A 74 2.22 -8.80 5.42
CA GLY A 74 0.99 -9.50 5.81
C GLY A 74 1.09 -11.01 5.64
N VAL A 75 1.69 -11.50 4.55
CA VAL A 75 1.95 -12.93 4.33
C VAL A 75 2.91 -13.49 5.38
N LEU A 76 4.02 -12.79 5.65
CA LEU A 76 4.95 -13.15 6.73
C LEU A 76 4.23 -13.23 8.09
N ARG A 77 3.35 -12.28 8.36
CA ARG A 77 2.53 -12.23 9.57
C ARG A 77 1.60 -13.45 9.69
N ILE A 78 0.93 -13.87 8.61
CA ILE A 78 0.09 -15.09 8.60
C ILE A 78 0.94 -16.35 8.87
N LEU A 79 2.12 -16.45 8.25
CA LEU A 79 3.03 -17.57 8.45
C LEU A 79 3.54 -17.66 9.89
N LYS A 80 3.94 -16.51 10.47
CA LYS A 80 4.48 -16.43 11.84
C LYS A 80 3.40 -16.41 12.91
N GLY A 81 2.17 -16.02 12.58
CA GLY A 81 1.06 -15.90 13.51
C GLY A 81 1.13 -14.70 14.44
N TRP A 82 1.75 -13.60 13.99
CA TRP A 82 1.86 -12.42 14.83
C TRP A 82 0.51 -11.74 15.03
N PRO A 83 0.25 -11.12 16.19
CA PRO A 83 -1.00 -10.41 16.42
C PRO A 83 -1.06 -9.16 15.55
N ILE A 84 -2.16 -8.97 14.80
CA ILE A 84 -2.30 -7.84 13.88
C ILE A 84 -2.32 -6.49 14.59
N HIS A 85 -2.91 -6.42 15.80
CA HIS A 85 -3.09 -5.16 16.51
C HIS A 85 -1.77 -4.42 16.80
N TYR A 86 -0.68 -5.13 17.14
CA TYR A 86 0.61 -4.49 17.38
C TYR A 86 1.15 -3.79 16.13
N MET A 87 0.97 -4.39 14.96
CA MET A 87 1.45 -3.83 13.70
C MET A 87 0.58 -2.67 13.24
N ILE A 88 -0.74 -2.73 13.46
CA ILE A 88 -1.66 -1.63 13.16
C ILE A 88 -1.41 -0.44 14.08
N ILE A 89 -1.26 -0.67 15.38
CA ILE A 89 -0.95 0.39 16.35
C ILE A 89 0.39 1.06 15.99
N GLY A 90 1.45 0.27 15.76
CA GLY A 90 2.74 0.81 15.36
C GLY A 90 2.70 1.56 14.03
N GLY A 91 1.93 1.04 13.07
CA GLY A 91 1.71 1.68 11.79
C GLY A 91 1.02 3.04 11.90
N TYR A 92 -0.06 3.14 12.68
CA TYR A 92 -0.76 4.41 12.90
C TYR A 92 0.06 5.41 13.69
N VAL A 93 0.85 4.96 14.68
CA VAL A 93 1.84 5.83 15.34
C VAL A 93 2.82 6.40 14.32
N GLY A 94 3.29 5.57 13.37
CA GLY A 94 4.11 6.01 12.25
C GLY A 94 3.41 7.04 11.36
N VAL A 95 2.16 6.78 10.96
CA VAL A 95 1.35 7.70 10.14
C VAL A 95 1.17 9.05 10.83
N VAL A 96 0.78 9.07 12.11
CA VAL A 96 0.61 10.31 12.88
C VAL A 96 1.93 11.07 13.00
N THR A 97 3.03 10.35 13.26
CA THR A 97 4.36 10.96 13.36
C THR A 97 4.77 11.61 12.04
N LEU A 98 4.60 10.90 10.92
CA LEU A 98 4.91 11.42 9.58
C LEU A 98 4.01 12.60 9.19
N THR A 99 2.75 12.59 9.63
CA THR A 99 1.80 13.68 9.35
C THR A 99 2.30 15.02 9.91
N TRP A 100 3.03 15.03 11.03
CA TRP A 100 3.62 16.27 11.58
C TRP A 100 4.76 16.84 10.74
N PHE A 101 5.39 16.05 9.87
CA PHE A 101 6.50 16.47 9.02
C PHE A 101 6.12 16.64 7.56
N ALA A 102 4.98 16.08 7.13
CA ALA A 102 4.55 16.09 5.75
C ALA A 102 3.95 17.46 5.33
N PRO A 103 4.16 17.90 4.08
CA PRO A 103 3.50 19.09 3.51
C PRO A 103 1.96 18.96 3.51
N GLU A 104 1.24 20.04 3.80
CA GLU A 104 -0.23 20.01 3.91
C GLU A 104 -0.94 19.50 2.64
N SER A 105 -0.38 19.80 1.48
CA SER A 105 -0.82 19.38 0.16
C SER A 105 -0.76 17.86 -0.07
N ILE A 106 0.23 17.16 0.50
CA ILE A 106 0.36 15.70 0.33
C ILE A 106 -0.42 14.91 1.37
N ILE A 107 -0.73 15.51 2.52
CA ILE A 107 -1.43 14.81 3.61
C ILE A 107 -2.79 14.28 3.10
N GLY A 108 -3.60 15.12 2.45
CA GLY A 108 -4.90 14.69 1.91
C GLY A 108 -4.76 13.52 0.94
N VAL A 109 -3.84 13.63 -0.01
CA VAL A 109 -3.51 12.58 -0.99
C VAL A 109 -3.04 11.30 -0.31
N ALA A 110 -2.22 11.39 0.75
CA ALA A 110 -1.71 10.24 1.47
C ALA A 110 -2.83 9.43 2.13
N TYR A 111 -3.76 10.09 2.80
CA TYR A 111 -4.90 9.44 3.45
C TYR A 111 -5.90 8.89 2.43
N ASP A 112 -6.10 9.55 1.29
CA ASP A 112 -6.96 9.04 0.21
C ASP A 112 -6.33 7.85 -0.52
N SER A 113 -5.01 7.89 -0.73
CA SER A 113 -4.24 6.79 -1.34
C SER A 113 -4.40 5.48 -0.57
N GLY A 114 -4.49 5.53 0.76
CA GLY A 114 -4.75 4.35 1.58
C GLY A 114 -6.16 3.78 1.39
N GLY A 115 -7.15 4.60 1.05
CA GLY A 115 -8.50 4.15 0.69
C GLY A 115 -8.54 3.58 -0.73
N VAL A 116 -7.83 4.21 -1.67
CA VAL A 116 -7.75 3.80 -3.07
C VAL A 116 -7.10 2.44 -3.26
N THR A 117 -6.07 2.09 -2.48
CA THR A 117 -5.47 0.74 -2.54
C THR A 117 -6.40 -0.35 -2.01
N THR A 118 -7.54 0.03 -1.41
CA THR A 118 -8.61 -0.89 -1.02
C THR A 118 -9.78 -0.94 -2.02
N SER A 119 -9.54 -0.57 -3.28
CA SER A 119 -10.60 -0.49 -4.29
C SER A 119 -10.69 -1.72 -5.19
N THR A 120 -11.16 -1.53 -6.43
CA THR A 120 -11.89 -2.52 -7.23
C THR A 120 -11.07 -3.74 -7.64
N ILE A 121 -9.76 -3.57 -7.86
CA ILE A 121 -8.88 -4.65 -8.34
C ILE A 121 -8.09 -5.24 -7.18
N THR A 122 -7.54 -4.37 -6.33
CA THR A 122 -6.56 -4.76 -5.30
C THR A 122 -7.18 -5.60 -4.19
N VAL A 123 -8.36 -5.24 -3.67
CA VAL A 123 -8.96 -5.96 -2.52
C VAL A 123 -9.36 -7.39 -2.82
N PRO A 124 -10.10 -7.70 -3.90
CA PRO A 124 -10.50 -9.08 -4.17
C PRO A 124 -9.30 -10.03 -4.29
N LEU A 125 -8.23 -9.58 -4.95
CA LEU A 125 -7.01 -10.38 -5.17
C LEU A 125 -6.19 -10.55 -3.89
N VAL A 126 -5.99 -9.48 -3.12
CA VAL A 126 -5.30 -9.55 -1.82
C VAL A 126 -6.09 -10.39 -0.81
N THR A 127 -7.41 -10.27 -0.80
CA THR A 127 -8.30 -11.07 0.05
C THR A 127 -8.23 -12.54 -0.33
N ALA A 128 -8.30 -12.86 -1.62
CA ALA A 128 -8.18 -14.24 -2.11
C ALA A 128 -6.85 -14.88 -1.68
N LEU A 129 -5.74 -14.13 -1.81
CA LEU A 129 -4.43 -14.56 -1.31
C LEU A 129 -4.44 -14.78 0.21
N GLY A 130 -4.94 -13.82 0.98
CA GLY A 130 -4.95 -13.84 2.43
C GLY A 130 -5.81 -14.94 3.03
N VAL A 131 -7.07 -15.01 2.61
CA VAL A 131 -8.04 -16.03 3.03
C VAL A 131 -7.57 -17.42 2.57
N GLY A 132 -7.06 -17.54 1.34
CA GLY A 132 -6.53 -18.79 0.81
C GLY A 132 -5.33 -19.30 1.60
N LEU A 133 -4.37 -18.42 1.91
CA LEU A 133 -3.20 -18.77 2.70
C LEU A 133 -3.57 -19.14 4.15
N ALA A 134 -4.45 -18.36 4.79
CA ALA A 134 -4.90 -18.63 6.14
C ALA A 134 -5.70 -19.95 6.23
N SER A 135 -6.53 -20.26 5.22
CA SER A 135 -7.29 -21.52 5.17
C SER A 135 -6.40 -22.75 4.97
N ALA A 136 -5.24 -22.59 4.31
CA ALA A 136 -4.29 -23.68 4.09
C ALA A 136 -3.43 -24.00 5.33
N ILE A 137 -3.38 -23.11 6.34
CA ILE A 137 -2.54 -23.26 7.52
C ILE A 137 -3.41 -23.63 8.73
N LYS A 138 -3.16 -24.81 9.32
CA LYS A 138 -3.86 -25.24 10.53
C LYS A 138 -3.67 -24.24 11.67
N GLY A 139 -4.76 -23.86 12.33
CA GLY A 139 -4.75 -22.94 13.47
C GLY A 139 -4.79 -21.45 13.10
N ARG A 140 -4.95 -21.11 11.82
CA ARG A 140 -5.22 -19.73 11.38
C ARG A 140 -6.71 -19.51 11.17
N ASN A 141 -7.16 -18.29 11.44
CA ASN A 141 -8.55 -17.90 11.22
C ASN A 141 -8.61 -17.06 9.94
N PRO A 142 -9.25 -17.51 8.85
CA PRO A 142 -9.30 -16.76 7.60
C PRO A 142 -9.90 -15.35 7.73
N MET A 143 -10.80 -15.15 8.69
CA MET A 143 -11.44 -13.84 8.90
C MET A 143 -10.51 -12.86 9.61
N VAL A 144 -9.82 -13.29 10.66
CA VAL A 144 -8.89 -12.41 11.40
C VAL A 144 -7.55 -12.31 10.68
N ASP A 145 -7.05 -13.44 10.16
CA ASP A 145 -5.73 -13.54 9.59
C ASP A 145 -5.65 -13.23 8.10
N GLY A 146 -6.65 -13.66 7.33
CA GLY A 146 -6.70 -13.43 5.89
C GLY A 146 -7.13 -12.01 5.56
N PHE A 147 -8.22 -11.53 6.16
CA PHE A 147 -8.74 -10.18 5.89
C PHE A 147 -7.81 -9.06 6.39
N GLY A 148 -7.01 -9.34 7.42
CA GLY A 148 -6.03 -8.41 7.98
C GLY A 148 -4.96 -7.91 6.99
N LEU A 149 -4.78 -8.58 5.85
CA LEU A 149 -3.90 -8.12 4.77
C LEU A 149 -4.34 -6.78 4.17
N ILE A 150 -5.65 -6.52 4.11
CA ILE A 150 -6.21 -5.27 3.57
C ILE A 150 -5.77 -4.08 4.44
N ALA A 151 -5.70 -4.28 5.76
CA ALA A 151 -5.28 -3.23 6.67
C ALA A 151 -3.83 -2.78 6.40
N PHE A 152 -2.92 -3.70 6.06
CA PHE A 152 -1.57 -3.35 5.66
C PHE A 152 -1.53 -2.64 4.30
N ALA A 153 -2.32 -3.15 3.34
CA ALA A 153 -2.42 -2.57 2.00
C ALA A 153 -2.94 -1.12 2.03
N SER A 154 -3.67 -0.72 3.07
CA SER A 154 -4.11 0.66 3.28
C SER A 154 -3.07 1.50 4.04
N LEU A 155 -2.46 0.93 5.08
CA LEU A 155 -1.64 1.68 6.03
C LEU A 155 -0.24 2.05 5.49
N LEU A 156 0.44 1.14 4.79
CA LEU A 156 1.77 1.42 4.25
C LEU A 156 1.80 2.51 3.17
N PRO A 157 0.86 2.54 2.21
CA PRO A 157 0.79 3.61 1.22
C PRO A 157 0.72 5.00 1.81
N MET A 158 -0.06 5.21 2.89
CA MET A 158 -0.15 6.51 3.55
C MET A 158 1.24 7.02 3.96
N MET A 159 2.05 6.15 4.59
CA MET A 159 3.40 6.50 5.01
C MET A 159 4.32 6.78 3.82
N PHE A 160 4.26 5.95 2.78
CA PHE A 160 5.11 6.08 1.61
C PHE A 160 4.77 7.33 0.78
N VAL A 161 3.49 7.69 0.67
CA VAL A 161 3.05 8.92 -0.01
C VAL A 161 3.49 10.17 0.76
N MET A 162 3.40 10.17 2.09
CA MET A 162 3.95 11.28 2.88
C MET A 162 5.47 11.41 2.70
N ILE A 163 6.20 10.30 2.69
CA ILE A 163 7.65 10.27 2.42
C ILE A 163 7.95 10.77 1.00
N TYR A 164 7.15 10.37 0.02
CA TYR A 164 7.27 10.83 -1.35
C TYR A 164 7.09 12.35 -1.46
N GLY A 165 6.04 12.90 -0.84
CA GLY A 165 5.84 14.35 -0.79
C GLY A 165 7.04 15.06 -0.18
N MET A 166 7.50 14.62 1.00
CA MET A 166 8.69 15.21 1.65
C MET A 166 9.98 15.11 0.82
N ALA A 167 10.10 14.15 -0.10
CA ALA A 167 11.29 13.95 -0.91
C ALA A 167 11.27 14.72 -2.24
N VAL A 168 10.09 15.04 -2.75
CA VAL A 168 9.88 15.63 -4.09
C VAL A 168 9.50 17.12 -4.01
N THR A 169 9.05 17.58 -2.85
CA THR A 169 8.71 18.99 -2.55
C THR A 169 9.80 19.63 -1.71
#